data_AF-A0A1C1CHQ1-F1
#
_entry.id   AF-A0A1C1CHQ1-F1
#
_cell.length_a   1.000
_cell.length_b   1.000
_cell.length_c   1.000
_cell.angle_alpha   90.00
_cell.angle_beta   90.00
_cell.angle_gamma   90.00
#
_symmetry.space_group_name_H-M   'P 1'
#
loop_
_entity.id
_entity.type
_entity.pdbx_description
1 polymer ?
#
loop_
_entity_poly.entity_id
_entity_poly.type
_entity_poly.pdbx_seq_one_letter_code
_entity_poly.pdbx_strand_id
1 'polypeptide(L)'
;MPNTQNHKQGVKISGSERVEATRENVSATHRSNELDTPTYRATRPPAREHSVASLLDQYSELLRHQKRHATLVALKDELAGTKLSSSGHTAANLSTTTHEDLTETHSRPHQLETLAGSVRRAIQDLELAVVQAHREAKREKALLDRVKALTPDMNPLNPQSRRYALSAVRKELTEWLEQSLDKCQESHDTGERGGEGEGEGQVENDGNDDARWEAKIDDQYERYLNARRHLIGAVTCLRSPLATKERKDTVRVSITQPLSKSTARLEPTGIVNAIETRLLPSMQQHHTSQAHLTSLDEQLQKETTATINILDRLSDESQLLQAFPLLARSGRFEHAASAFGKKQDASNEEVQDTISKRLEPWLFAAKAADVASASSAEAYLQQGDEAIQAASRSLDTLRLVKEAGGV
;
A
#
# COMPACT_ATOMS: atom_id res chain seq x y z
N MET A 1 24.92 -61.61 -24.88
CA MET A 1 23.48 -61.58 -24.54
C MET A 1 23.35 -61.01 -23.13
N PRO A 2 22.59 -59.93 -22.91
CA PRO A 2 22.99 -58.87 -21.97
C PRO A 2 22.38 -58.99 -20.56
N ASN A 3 23.28 -58.86 -19.58
CA ASN A 3 23.19 -58.17 -18.29
C ASN A 3 21.82 -58.15 -17.56
N THR A 4 21.39 -59.30 -17.03
CA THR A 4 20.21 -59.43 -16.15
C THR A 4 20.51 -59.13 -14.66
N GLN A 5 21.75 -58.75 -14.32
CA GLN A 5 22.15 -58.59 -12.91
C GLN A 5 21.76 -57.22 -12.32
N ASN A 6 21.79 -56.15 -13.13
CA ASN A 6 21.44 -54.80 -12.65
C ASN A 6 19.94 -54.62 -12.32
N HIS A 7 19.05 -55.34 -13.02
CA HIS A 7 17.61 -55.21 -12.77
C HIS A 7 17.18 -55.78 -11.40
N LYS A 8 17.89 -56.80 -10.90
CA LYS A 8 17.61 -57.39 -9.59
C LYS A 8 18.08 -56.53 -8.41
N GLN A 9 19.09 -55.67 -8.60
CA GLN A 9 19.52 -54.75 -7.55
C GLN A 9 18.60 -53.52 -7.47
N GLY A 10 18.17 -52.95 -8.60
CA GLY A 10 17.23 -51.82 -8.62
C GLY A 10 15.89 -52.13 -7.94
N VAL A 11 15.31 -53.32 -8.20
CA VAL A 11 14.04 -53.72 -7.57
C VAL A 11 14.16 -53.94 -6.06
N LYS A 12 15.33 -54.40 -5.58
CA LYS A 12 15.56 -54.56 -4.14
C LYS A 12 15.70 -53.24 -3.40
N ILE A 13 16.34 -52.24 -4.02
CA ILE A 13 16.51 -50.91 -3.41
C ILE A 13 15.14 -50.23 -3.27
N SER A 14 14.30 -50.24 -4.31
CA SER A 14 12.96 -49.64 -4.25
C SER A 14 12.00 -50.39 -3.31
N GLY A 15 12.19 -51.70 -3.13
CA GLY A 15 11.43 -52.47 -2.14
C GLY A 15 11.78 -52.10 -0.71
N SER A 16 13.08 -51.96 -0.41
CA SER A 16 13.56 -51.60 0.93
C SER A 16 13.10 -50.20 1.34
N GLU A 17 13.23 -49.22 0.42
CA GLU A 17 12.85 -47.84 0.67
C GLU A 17 11.34 -47.68 0.93
N ARG A 18 10.50 -48.45 0.23
CA ARG A 18 9.06 -48.46 0.47
C ARG A 18 8.70 -49.02 1.85
N VAL A 19 9.39 -50.08 2.30
CA VAL A 19 9.14 -50.66 3.63
C VAL A 19 9.60 -49.70 4.74
N GLU A 20 10.73 -49.02 4.55
CA GLU A 20 11.23 -48.02 5.49
C GLU A 20 10.28 -46.81 5.60
N ALA A 21 9.79 -46.30 4.47
CA ALA A 21 8.79 -45.22 4.44
C ALA A 21 7.48 -45.62 5.16
N THR A 22 7.01 -46.85 5.00
CA THR A 22 5.82 -47.32 5.73
C THR A 22 6.07 -47.45 7.23
N ARG A 23 7.27 -47.85 7.65
CA ARG A 23 7.65 -47.95 9.07
C ARG A 23 7.76 -46.59 9.73
N GLU A 24 8.30 -45.60 9.02
CA GLU A 24 8.39 -44.23 9.51
C GLU A 24 7.01 -43.58 9.64
N ASN A 25 6.10 -43.83 8.69
CA ASN A 25 4.73 -43.33 8.75
C ASN A 25 3.92 -43.95 9.91
N VAL A 26 4.09 -45.25 10.18
CA VAL A 26 3.50 -45.91 11.36
C VAL A 26 4.09 -45.35 12.67
N SER A 27 5.39 -45.01 12.69
CA SER A 27 6.01 -44.40 13.86
C SER A 27 5.55 -42.95 14.09
N ALA A 28 5.32 -42.19 13.02
CA ALA A 28 4.80 -40.83 13.08
C ALA A 28 3.34 -40.79 13.56
N THR A 29 2.51 -41.72 13.09
CA THR A 29 1.12 -41.86 13.57
C THR A 29 1.05 -42.28 15.03
N HIS A 30 1.95 -43.17 15.48
CA HIS A 30 2.06 -43.48 16.91
C HIS A 30 2.47 -42.26 17.75
N ARG A 31 3.43 -41.44 17.30
CA ARG A 31 3.80 -40.20 18.01
C ARG A 31 2.67 -39.17 18.02
N SER A 32 1.88 -39.07 16.95
CA SER A 32 0.70 -38.20 16.90
C SER A 32 -0.38 -38.67 17.88
N ASN A 33 -0.62 -39.97 17.96
CA ASN A 33 -1.59 -40.54 18.91
C ASN A 33 -1.12 -40.44 20.37
N GLU A 34 0.18 -40.41 20.61
CA GLU A 34 0.76 -40.18 21.94
C GLU A 34 0.58 -38.73 22.41
N LEU A 35 0.46 -37.78 21.47
CA LEU A 35 0.12 -36.38 21.77
C LEU A 35 -1.38 -36.18 22.02
N ASP A 36 -2.24 -37.07 21.51
CA ASP A 36 -3.70 -36.94 21.61
C ASP A 36 -4.36 -38.13 22.32
N THR A 37 -4.00 -38.38 23.59
CA THR A 37 -4.85 -39.19 24.49
C THR A 37 -4.82 -38.74 25.96
N PRO A 38 -5.56 -37.68 26.36
CA PRO A 38 -5.96 -37.52 27.76
C PRO A 38 -7.24 -38.34 28.01
N THR A 39 -7.07 -39.64 28.28
CA THR A 39 -8.14 -40.47 28.84
C THR A 39 -8.29 -40.17 30.33
N TYR A 40 -9.39 -39.48 30.67
CA TYR A 40 -10.10 -39.44 31.96
C TYR A 40 -9.26 -39.31 33.25
N ARG A 41 -9.27 -38.10 33.83
CA ARG A 41 -9.48 -37.98 35.28
C ARG A 41 -10.41 -36.81 35.58
N ALA A 42 -11.64 -37.15 35.93
CA ALA A 42 -12.67 -36.25 36.43
C ALA A 42 -12.15 -35.49 37.66
N THR A 43 -11.52 -34.35 37.42
CA THR A 43 -11.26 -33.33 38.43
C THR A 43 -11.74 -32.04 37.81
N ARG A 44 -13.04 -31.80 37.94
CA ARG A 44 -13.76 -30.59 37.50
C ARG A 44 -13.00 -29.35 37.98
N PRO A 45 -12.27 -28.62 37.12
CA PRO A 45 -11.89 -27.25 37.42
C PRO A 45 -13.11 -26.37 37.10
N PRO A 46 -13.28 -25.22 37.77
CA PRO A 46 -14.45 -24.40 37.58
C PRO A 46 -14.49 -23.93 36.13
N ALA A 47 -15.59 -24.27 35.45
CA ALA A 47 -15.95 -23.75 34.15
C ALA A 47 -15.89 -22.23 34.22
N ARG A 48 -14.79 -21.65 33.72
CA ARG A 48 -14.84 -20.29 33.22
C ARG A 48 -15.70 -20.39 31.97
N GLU A 49 -16.99 -20.15 32.16
CA GLU A 49 -17.90 -19.82 31.08
C GLU A 49 -17.30 -18.58 30.41
N HIS A 50 -16.54 -18.80 29.34
CA HIS A 50 -16.09 -17.72 28.47
C HIS A 50 -17.36 -17.22 27.81
N SER A 51 -18.03 -16.28 28.46
CA SER A 51 -19.27 -15.69 27.96
C SER A 51 -18.99 -15.19 26.55
N VAL A 52 -19.99 -15.25 25.68
CA VAL A 52 -19.86 -14.83 24.27
C VAL A 52 -19.25 -13.42 24.17
N ALA A 53 -19.48 -12.55 25.16
CA ALA A 53 -18.84 -11.24 25.27
C ALA A 53 -17.31 -11.34 25.40
N SER A 54 -16.78 -12.22 26.26
CA SER A 54 -15.32 -12.43 26.38
C SER A 54 -14.67 -12.96 25.10
N LEU A 55 -15.41 -13.77 24.33
CA LEU A 55 -14.93 -14.27 23.03
C LEU A 55 -14.92 -13.15 21.98
N LEU A 56 -15.96 -12.31 21.96
CA LEU A 56 -16.00 -11.12 21.10
C LEU A 56 -14.90 -10.12 21.45
N ASP A 57 -14.65 -9.88 22.74
CA ASP A 57 -13.54 -9.04 23.21
C ASP A 57 -12.20 -9.62 22.76
N GLN A 58 -12.00 -10.93 22.92
CA GLN A 58 -10.79 -11.62 22.47
C GLN A 58 -10.61 -11.55 20.94
N TYR A 59 -11.68 -11.66 20.17
CA TYR A 59 -11.66 -11.50 18.71
C TYR A 59 -11.32 -10.05 18.30
N SER A 60 -11.87 -9.06 19.01
CA SER A 60 -11.58 -7.65 18.75
C SER A 60 -10.12 -7.30 19.05
N GLU A 61 -9.57 -7.85 20.14
CA GLU A 61 -8.16 -7.70 20.48
C GLU A 61 -7.26 -8.41 19.46
N LEU A 62 -7.64 -9.60 18.99
CA LEU A 62 -6.91 -10.29 17.92
C LEU A 62 -6.86 -9.45 16.64
N LEU A 63 -7.98 -8.86 16.23
CA LEU A 63 -8.03 -7.95 15.07
C LEU A 63 -7.16 -6.71 15.27
N ARG A 64 -7.12 -6.15 16.48
CA ARG A 64 -6.25 -5.03 16.84
C ARG A 64 -4.77 -5.41 16.78
N HIS A 65 -4.42 -6.60 17.25
CA HIS A 65 -3.06 -7.15 17.14
C HIS A 65 -2.68 -7.44 15.69
N GLN A 66 -3.58 -7.99 14.88
CA GLN A 66 -3.36 -8.24 13.46
C GLN A 66 -3.10 -6.92 12.69
N LYS A 67 -3.89 -5.88 12.94
CA LYS A 67 -3.68 -4.54 12.34
C LYS A 67 -2.33 -3.96 12.74
N ARG A 68 -1.95 -4.03 14.02
CA ARG A 68 -0.64 -3.57 14.50
C ARG A 68 0.51 -4.34 13.85
N HIS A 69 0.38 -5.66 13.74
CA HIS A 69 1.38 -6.48 13.08
C HIS A 69 1.52 -6.12 11.60
N ALA A 70 0.41 -5.96 10.87
CA ALA A 70 0.43 -5.51 9.48
C ALA A 70 1.12 -4.14 9.33
N THR A 71 0.86 -3.18 10.22
CA THR A 71 1.56 -1.89 10.19
C THR A 71 3.06 -2.00 10.49
N LEU A 72 3.46 -2.89 11.40
CA LEU A 72 4.87 -3.13 11.71
C LEU A 72 5.60 -3.82 10.56
N VAL A 73 4.94 -4.75 9.87
CA VAL A 73 5.48 -5.42 8.67
C VAL A 73 5.66 -4.38 7.56
N ALA A 74 4.66 -3.55 7.29
CA ALA A 74 4.79 -2.47 6.31
C ALA A 74 5.96 -1.52 6.64
N LEU A 75 6.10 -1.09 7.90
CA LEU A 75 7.25 -0.26 8.31
C LEU A 75 8.60 -0.99 8.20
N LYS A 76 8.63 -2.30 8.46
CA LYS A 76 9.83 -3.12 8.28
C LYS A 76 10.21 -3.24 6.81
N ASP A 77 9.23 -3.39 5.92
CA ASP A 77 9.45 -3.49 4.47
C ASP A 77 9.94 -2.15 3.90
N GLU A 78 9.39 -1.03 4.35
CA GLU A 78 9.90 0.32 4.04
C GLU A 78 11.35 0.51 4.55
N LEU A 79 11.65 0.05 5.78
CA LEU A 79 13.00 0.10 6.31
C LEU A 79 13.96 -0.83 5.56
N ALA A 80 13.49 -1.98 5.09
CA ALA A 80 14.26 -2.89 4.25
C ALA A 80 14.52 -2.26 2.88
N GLY A 81 13.51 -1.66 2.24
CA GLY A 81 13.64 -0.92 0.99
C GLY A 81 14.68 0.20 1.10
N THR A 82 14.63 0.99 2.19
CA THR A 82 15.61 2.03 2.45
C THR A 82 16.99 1.49 2.84
N LYS A 83 17.10 0.34 3.52
CA LYS A 83 18.40 -0.32 3.77
C LYS A 83 19.03 -0.88 2.52
N LEU A 84 18.25 -1.40 1.57
CA LEU A 84 18.77 -1.78 0.26
C LEU A 84 19.26 -0.54 -0.52
N SER A 85 18.62 0.61 -0.35
CA SER A 85 19.13 1.88 -0.89
C SER A 85 20.30 2.48 -0.09
N SER A 86 20.40 2.21 1.21
CA SER A 86 21.43 2.73 2.13
C SER A 86 22.65 1.82 2.28
N SER A 87 22.61 0.57 1.80
CA SER A 87 23.75 -0.36 1.89
C SER A 87 24.95 0.05 1.03
N GLY A 88 24.85 1.21 0.36
CA GLY A 88 25.96 1.87 -0.31
C GLY A 88 26.85 2.74 0.56
N HIS A 89 26.61 2.96 1.87
CA HIS A 89 27.55 3.72 2.71
C HIS A 89 27.68 3.11 4.11
N THR A 90 28.69 2.27 4.26
CA THR A 90 29.17 1.76 5.54
C THR A 90 29.49 2.92 6.48
N ALA A 91 29.03 2.79 7.72
CA ALA A 91 29.41 3.59 8.88
C ALA A 91 30.92 3.91 8.85
N ALA A 92 31.26 5.13 8.43
CA ALA A 92 32.60 5.66 8.58
C ALA A 92 32.74 6.02 10.07
N ASN A 93 33.41 5.12 10.78
CA ASN A 93 33.95 5.36 12.10
C ASN A 93 34.54 6.76 12.18
N LEU A 94 34.10 7.51 13.19
CA LEU A 94 34.88 8.57 13.81
C LEU A 94 36.25 7.97 14.16
N SER A 95 37.24 8.22 13.32
CA SER A 95 38.64 8.01 13.64
C SER A 95 39.43 9.10 12.95
N THR A 96 39.62 10.15 13.73
CA THR A 96 40.78 11.04 13.70
C THR A 96 42.02 10.33 13.18
N THR A 97 42.52 10.75 12.02
CA THR A 97 43.93 10.57 11.64
C THR A 97 44.38 11.83 10.94
N THR A 98 44.86 12.75 11.77
CA THR A 98 46.18 13.37 11.65
C THR A 98 46.74 13.46 10.24
N HIS A 99 46.59 14.64 9.65
CA HIS A 99 47.71 15.46 9.18
C HIS A 99 48.88 14.66 8.57
N GLU A 100 48.83 14.42 7.26
CA GLU A 100 50.06 14.46 6.47
C GLU A 100 49.93 15.45 5.32
N ASP A 101 50.96 16.28 5.33
CA ASP A 101 51.28 17.40 4.48
C ASP A 101 51.39 17.01 2.99
N LEU A 102 50.89 17.96 2.20
CA LEU A 102 51.51 18.52 1.00
C LEU A 102 51.78 17.63 -0.23
N THR A 103 51.34 18.22 -1.33
CA THR A 103 51.73 17.96 -2.73
C THR A 103 51.16 16.68 -3.35
N GLU A 104 50.08 16.84 -4.11
CA GLU A 104 50.21 16.85 -5.57
C GLU A 104 48.84 17.12 -6.21
N THR A 105 48.84 18.09 -7.11
CA THR A 105 47.76 18.48 -8.00
C THR A 105 47.19 17.27 -8.74
N HIS A 106 46.12 16.66 -8.22
CA HIS A 106 45.25 15.80 -9.01
C HIS A 106 43.77 16.08 -8.71
N SER A 107 43.10 16.50 -9.79
CA SER A 107 41.70 16.20 -10.08
C SER A 107 40.61 17.10 -9.47
N ARG A 108 40.62 18.37 -9.89
CA ARG A 108 39.46 19.29 -9.98
C ARG A 108 38.08 18.65 -10.31
N PRO A 109 37.95 17.55 -11.10
CA PRO A 109 36.68 16.83 -11.23
C PRO A 109 36.09 16.29 -9.92
N HIS A 110 36.89 15.81 -8.96
CA HIS A 110 36.33 15.15 -7.76
C HIS A 110 35.67 16.13 -6.78
N GLN A 111 36.15 17.38 -6.70
CA GLN A 111 35.49 18.41 -5.89
C GLN A 111 34.13 18.82 -6.49
N LEU A 112 34.05 18.93 -7.82
CA LEU A 112 32.79 19.22 -8.51
C LEU A 112 31.78 18.09 -8.34
N GLU A 113 32.23 16.83 -8.43
CA GLU A 113 31.37 15.66 -8.24
C GLU A 113 30.90 15.53 -6.79
N THR A 114 31.77 15.82 -5.81
CA THR A 114 31.41 15.87 -4.38
C THR A 114 30.38 16.97 -4.12
N LEU A 115 30.57 18.16 -4.71
CA LEU A 115 29.62 19.28 -4.62
C LEU A 115 28.27 18.93 -5.29
N ALA A 116 28.29 18.32 -6.47
CA ALA A 116 27.08 17.88 -7.16
C ALA A 116 26.33 16.80 -6.37
N GLY A 117 27.06 15.88 -5.73
CA GLY A 117 26.50 14.90 -4.80
C GLY A 117 25.91 15.55 -3.55
N SER A 118 26.55 16.59 -3.02
CA SER A 118 26.06 17.37 -1.87
C SER A 118 24.78 18.14 -2.20
N VAL A 119 24.74 18.83 -3.35
CA VAL A 119 23.53 19.54 -3.82
C VAL A 119 22.39 18.56 -4.07
N ARG A 120 22.67 17.40 -4.67
CA ARG A 120 21.64 16.36 -4.87
C ARG A 120 21.08 15.86 -3.56
N ARG A 121 21.92 15.64 -2.54
CA ARG A 121 21.48 15.29 -1.18
C ARG A 121 20.64 16.40 -0.56
N ALA A 122 21.07 17.66 -0.65
CA ALA A 122 20.31 18.79 -0.13
C ALA A 122 18.93 18.95 -0.80
N ILE A 123 18.84 18.68 -2.11
CA ILE A 123 17.56 18.66 -2.83
C ILE A 123 16.68 17.50 -2.33
N GLN A 124 17.22 16.30 -2.13
CA GLN A 124 16.47 15.17 -1.59
C GLN A 124 15.98 15.42 -0.17
N ASP A 125 16.81 16.01 0.69
CA ASP A 125 16.44 16.40 2.04
C ASP A 125 15.33 17.47 2.04
N LEU A 126 15.41 18.44 1.11
CA LEU A 126 14.37 19.45 0.92
C LEU A 126 13.07 18.84 0.40
N GLU A 127 13.13 17.93 -0.57
CA GLU A 127 11.96 17.21 -1.08
C GLU A 127 11.26 16.43 0.04
N LEU A 128 12.04 15.73 0.88
CA LEU A 128 11.54 15.02 2.05
C LEU A 128 10.90 15.98 3.06
N ALA A 129 11.57 17.09 3.38
CA ALA A 129 11.06 18.11 4.30
C ALA A 129 9.76 18.75 3.79
N VAL A 130 9.65 19.03 2.49
CA VAL A 130 8.44 19.57 1.87
C VAL A 130 7.29 18.57 1.93
N VAL A 131 7.56 17.28 1.67
CA VAL A 131 6.54 16.22 1.78
C VAL A 131 6.07 16.06 3.22
N GLN A 132 6.97 16.10 4.20
CA GLN A 132 6.64 16.06 5.63
C GLN A 132 5.80 17.28 6.03
N ALA A 133 6.24 18.49 5.69
CA ALA A 133 5.51 19.73 5.96
C ALA A 133 4.11 19.72 5.32
N HIS A 134 3.96 19.22 4.09
CA HIS A 134 2.66 19.09 3.44
C HIS A 134 1.73 18.10 4.16
N ARG A 135 2.28 16.98 4.65
CA ARG A 135 1.53 16.00 5.44
C ARG A 135 1.06 16.59 6.77
N GLU A 136 1.92 17.35 7.44
CA GLU A 136 1.60 18.07 8.68
C GLU A 136 0.54 19.14 8.45
N ALA A 137 0.70 19.99 7.43
CA ALA A 137 -0.29 21.01 7.07
C ALA A 137 -1.66 20.40 6.72
N LYS A 138 -1.69 19.27 6.01
CA LYS A 138 -2.94 18.52 5.75
C LYS A 138 -3.58 18.00 7.04
N ARG A 139 -2.78 17.49 7.98
CA ARG A 139 -3.24 17.00 9.28
C ARG A 139 -3.85 18.13 10.11
N GLU A 140 -3.17 19.27 10.17
CA GLU A 140 -3.64 20.47 10.87
C GLU A 140 -4.92 21.01 10.25
N LYS A 141 -4.99 21.10 8.92
CA LYS A 141 -6.22 21.50 8.22
C LYS A 141 -7.38 20.58 8.54
N ALA A 142 -7.17 19.26 8.56
CA ALA A 142 -8.21 18.30 8.91
C ALA A 142 -8.68 18.46 10.37
N LEU A 143 -7.77 18.76 11.30
CA LEU A 143 -8.11 19.06 12.69
C LEU A 143 -8.91 20.37 12.80
N LEU A 144 -8.51 21.42 12.09
CA LEU A 144 -9.25 22.69 12.03
C LEU A 144 -10.66 22.51 11.46
N ASP A 145 -10.80 21.75 10.38
CA ASP A 145 -12.10 21.48 9.77
C ASP A 145 -12.99 20.65 10.72
N ARG A 146 -12.42 19.72 11.48
CA ARG A 146 -13.14 18.99 12.54
C ARG A 146 -13.60 19.90 13.67
N VAL A 147 -12.76 20.84 14.12
CA VAL A 147 -13.12 21.83 15.16
C VAL A 147 -14.21 22.77 14.65
N LYS A 148 -14.11 23.24 13.40
CA LYS A 148 -15.16 24.04 12.76
C LYS A 148 -16.47 23.28 12.66
N ALA A 149 -16.45 22.00 12.31
CA ALA A 149 -17.66 21.18 12.28
C ALA A 149 -18.29 20.97 13.66
N LEU A 150 -17.46 20.94 14.72
CA LEU A 150 -17.92 20.82 16.11
C LEU A 150 -18.45 22.14 16.69
N THR A 151 -18.01 23.27 16.13
CA THR A 151 -18.42 24.61 16.55
C THR A 151 -19.58 25.04 15.66
N PRO A 152 -20.85 24.84 16.06
CA PRO A 152 -21.97 25.31 15.27
C PRO A 152 -21.82 26.81 15.03
N ASP A 153 -22.22 27.28 13.84
CA ASP A 153 -22.26 28.70 13.49
C ASP A 153 -22.78 29.47 14.70
N MET A 154 -21.88 30.21 15.33
CA MET A 154 -22.18 31.02 16.51
C MET A 154 -23.09 32.15 16.03
N ASN A 155 -24.37 31.81 15.89
CA ASN A 155 -25.48 32.72 15.74
C ASN A 155 -25.30 33.80 16.82
N PRO A 156 -25.59 35.09 16.55
CA PRO A 156 -25.13 36.23 17.37
C PRO A 156 -25.77 36.24 18.77
N LEU A 157 -25.36 35.32 19.62
CA LEU A 157 -25.78 35.13 20.98
C LEU A 157 -24.93 36.06 21.83
N ASN A 158 -25.55 37.18 22.20
CA ASN A 158 -25.06 38.21 23.12
C ASN A 158 -23.84 39.03 22.62
N PRO A 159 -23.97 40.34 22.36
CA PRO A 159 -22.84 41.17 21.94
C PRO A 159 -21.68 41.21 22.95
N GLN A 160 -21.93 40.97 24.24
CA GLN A 160 -20.89 40.92 25.26
C GLN A 160 -20.00 39.67 25.15
N SER A 161 -20.59 38.48 24.93
CA SER A 161 -19.80 37.25 24.74
C SER A 161 -18.96 37.37 23.46
N ARG A 162 -19.49 37.99 22.40
CA ARG A 162 -18.74 38.28 21.18
C ARG A 162 -17.56 39.21 21.44
N ARG A 163 -17.73 40.27 22.23
CA ARG A 163 -16.62 41.17 22.61
C ARG A 163 -15.55 40.43 23.41
N TYR A 164 -15.97 39.59 24.36
CA TYR A 164 -15.04 38.77 25.15
C TYR A 164 -14.29 37.77 24.26
N ALA A 165 -15.01 37.04 23.39
CA ALA A 165 -14.42 36.10 22.44
C ALA A 165 -13.44 36.80 21.48
N LEU A 166 -13.81 37.96 20.92
CA LEU A 166 -12.90 38.75 20.08
C LEU A 166 -11.67 39.24 20.84
N SER A 167 -11.81 39.61 22.11
CA SER A 167 -10.67 39.99 22.95
C SER A 167 -9.75 38.80 23.27
N ALA A 168 -10.31 37.61 23.46
CA ALA A 168 -9.57 36.38 23.68
C ALA A 168 -8.82 35.98 22.40
N VAL A 169 -9.50 35.98 21.24
CA VAL A 169 -8.87 35.74 19.92
C VAL A 169 -7.77 36.75 19.64
N ARG A 170 -7.96 38.04 19.98
CA ARG A 170 -6.90 39.03 19.84
C ARG A 170 -5.69 38.69 20.69
N LYS A 171 -5.87 38.31 21.96
CA LYS A 171 -4.75 37.94 22.84
C LYS A 171 -4.01 36.73 22.30
N GLU A 172 -4.74 35.68 21.93
CA GLU A 172 -4.18 34.45 21.37
C GLU A 172 -3.39 34.72 20.08
N LEU A 173 -3.95 35.51 19.15
CA LEU A 173 -3.27 35.88 17.92
C LEU A 173 -2.05 36.79 18.17
N THR A 174 -2.09 37.61 19.22
CA THR A 174 -0.93 38.44 19.60
C THR A 174 0.19 37.57 20.14
N GLU A 175 -0.13 36.66 21.06
CA GLU A 175 0.82 35.69 21.62
C GLU A 175 1.38 34.77 20.52
N TRP A 176 0.54 34.29 19.61
CA TRP A 176 1.00 33.49 18.47
C TRP A 176 1.93 34.28 17.54
N LEU A 177 1.64 35.56 17.28
CA LEU A 177 2.52 36.43 16.49
C LEU A 177 3.85 36.69 17.20
N GLU A 178 3.83 36.95 18.50
CA GLU A 178 5.04 37.12 19.32
C GLU A 178 5.89 35.84 19.29
N GLN A 179 5.30 34.67 19.54
CA GLN A 179 6.00 33.38 19.43
C GLN A 179 6.51 33.09 18.02
N SER A 180 5.78 33.50 16.98
CA SER A 180 6.22 33.33 15.59
C SER A 180 7.40 34.24 15.26
N LEU A 181 7.44 35.45 15.81
CA LEU A 181 8.56 36.38 15.65
C LEU A 181 9.78 35.92 16.45
N ASP A 182 9.59 35.43 17.67
CA ASP A 182 10.66 34.85 18.50
C ASP A 182 11.32 33.65 17.80
N LYS A 183 10.51 32.74 17.21
CA LYS A 183 11.04 31.61 16.41
C LYS A 183 11.84 32.06 15.19
N CYS A 184 11.43 33.14 14.53
CA CYS A 184 12.19 33.71 13.42
C CYS A 184 13.51 34.32 13.90
N GLN A 185 13.57 34.90 15.10
CA GLN A 185 14.81 35.43 15.67
C GLN A 185 15.76 34.33 16.16
N GLU A 186 15.26 33.30 16.84
CA GLU A 186 16.08 32.19 17.36
C GLU A 186 16.82 31.45 16.22
N SER A 187 16.18 31.32 15.05
CA SER A 187 16.82 30.69 13.87
C SER A 187 18.04 31.46 13.34
N HIS A 188 18.26 32.70 13.78
CA HIS A 188 19.44 33.49 13.44
C HIS A 188 20.59 33.33 14.45
N ASP A 189 20.33 32.87 15.67
CA ASP A 189 21.35 32.78 16.73
C ASP A 189 21.86 31.35 17.02
N THR A 190 21.27 30.32 16.43
CA THR A 190 21.79 28.94 16.52
C THR A 190 22.67 28.62 15.31
N GLY A 191 23.87 29.20 15.28
CA GLY A 191 24.90 28.96 14.26
C GLY A 191 26.31 29.26 14.78
N GLU A 192 26.87 28.32 15.54
CA GLU A 192 28.31 28.04 15.62
C GLU A 192 29.23 29.14 16.19
N ARG A 193 29.00 29.51 17.46
CA ARG A 193 30.05 30.08 18.33
C ARG A 193 30.82 28.96 19.01
N GLY A 194 31.87 28.46 18.37
CA GLY A 194 32.73 27.42 18.93
C GLY A 194 33.87 27.05 18.01
N GLY A 195 34.89 27.91 17.95
CA GLY A 195 36.05 27.73 17.08
C GLY A 195 37.06 28.85 17.28
N GLU A 196 37.58 28.93 18.49
CA GLU A 196 38.75 29.72 18.86
C GLU A 196 39.97 29.20 18.08
N GLY A 197 40.73 30.08 17.43
CA GLY A 197 41.99 29.67 16.78
C GLY A 197 42.46 30.57 15.64
N GLU A 198 42.89 31.78 16.01
CA GLU A 198 44.12 32.42 15.51
C GLU A 198 44.36 32.48 14.00
N GLY A 199 44.07 33.66 13.45
CA GLY A 199 44.70 34.17 12.25
C GLY A 199 44.82 35.67 12.38
N GLU A 200 45.75 36.14 13.21
CA GLU A 200 46.21 37.53 13.24
C GLU A 200 46.75 37.89 11.84
N GLY A 201 45.86 38.40 11.00
CA GLY A 201 46.16 38.88 9.65
C GLY A 201 45.65 40.31 9.51
N GLN A 202 46.32 41.22 10.22
CA GLN A 202 46.46 42.64 9.87
C GLN A 202 45.16 43.36 9.46
N VAL A 203 44.46 43.82 10.49
CA VAL A 203 43.35 44.78 10.40
C VAL A 203 43.92 46.13 9.95
N GLU A 204 43.95 46.39 8.65
CA GLU A 204 43.93 47.76 8.14
C GLU A 204 42.95 47.86 6.97
N ASN A 205 41.95 48.74 7.18
CA ASN A 205 41.06 49.33 6.18
C ASN A 205 39.70 48.66 5.92
N ASP A 206 38.93 48.37 6.98
CA ASP A 206 37.50 48.02 6.91
C ASP A 206 36.60 49.14 7.45
N GLY A 207 36.66 50.32 6.81
CA GLY A 207 35.71 51.42 7.05
C GLY A 207 34.88 51.79 5.83
N ASN A 208 35.18 51.19 4.66
CA ASN A 208 34.52 51.54 3.40
C ASN A 208 33.59 50.44 2.88
N ASP A 209 33.71 49.20 3.37
CA ASP A 209 32.80 48.12 2.99
C ASP A 209 31.47 48.22 3.75
N ASP A 210 31.47 48.66 5.01
CA ASP A 210 30.24 48.84 5.79
C ASP A 210 29.29 49.86 5.15
N ALA A 211 29.80 51.04 4.78
CA ALA A 211 29.04 52.07 4.09
C ALA A 211 28.51 51.61 2.71
N ARG A 212 29.21 50.69 2.02
CA ARG A 212 28.75 50.09 0.76
C ARG A 212 27.61 49.10 1.01
N TRP A 213 27.67 48.33 2.08
CA TRP A 213 26.61 47.39 2.45
C TRP A 213 25.36 48.13 2.92
N GLU A 214 25.48 49.15 3.76
CA GLU A 214 24.37 50.01 4.18
C GLU A 214 23.65 50.62 2.95
N ALA A 215 24.39 51.23 2.03
CA ALA A 215 23.82 51.81 0.82
C ALA A 215 23.09 50.76 -0.07
N LYS A 216 23.57 49.52 -0.09
CA LYS A 216 22.96 48.42 -0.85
C LYS A 216 21.69 47.90 -0.18
N ILE A 217 21.67 47.84 1.15
CA ILE A 217 20.50 47.49 1.95
C ILE A 217 19.41 48.54 1.76
N ASP A 218 19.77 49.83 1.80
CA ASP A 218 18.85 50.94 1.59
C ASP A 218 18.23 50.92 0.17
N ASP A 219 19.04 50.67 -0.87
CA ASP A 219 18.53 50.53 -2.25
C ASP A 219 17.58 49.34 -2.38
N GLN A 220 17.90 48.19 -1.78
CA GLN A 220 17.00 47.03 -1.77
C GLN A 220 15.71 47.30 -1.01
N TYR A 221 15.79 48.01 0.12
CA TYR A 221 14.63 48.38 0.93
C TYR A 221 13.73 49.36 0.20
N GLU A 222 14.28 50.36 -0.50
CA GLU A 222 13.50 51.27 -1.35
C GLU A 222 12.82 50.56 -2.52
N ARG A 223 13.49 49.59 -3.15
CA ARG A 223 12.85 48.74 -4.18
C ARG A 223 11.69 47.93 -3.61
N TYR A 224 11.87 47.35 -2.42
CA TYR A 224 10.81 46.63 -1.72
C TYR A 224 9.62 47.54 -1.39
N LEU A 225 9.86 48.74 -0.85
CA LEU A 225 8.81 49.72 -0.56
C LEU A 225 8.07 50.14 -1.83
N ASN A 226 8.77 50.37 -2.93
CA ASN A 226 8.16 50.70 -4.22
C ASN A 226 7.27 49.56 -4.76
N ALA A 227 7.74 48.32 -4.71
CA ALA A 227 6.96 47.16 -5.11
C ALA A 227 5.70 47.00 -4.24
N ARG A 228 5.83 47.20 -2.91
CA ARG A 228 4.72 47.15 -1.97
C ARG A 228 3.69 48.26 -2.22
N ARG A 229 4.12 49.49 -2.50
CA ARG A 229 3.23 50.60 -2.89
C ARG A 229 2.47 50.26 -4.18
N HIS A 230 3.15 49.69 -5.18
CA HIS A 230 2.51 49.24 -6.43
C HIS A 230 1.45 48.15 -6.18
N LEU A 231 1.77 47.16 -5.34
CA LEU A 231 0.82 46.11 -4.96
C LEU A 231 -0.43 46.69 -4.28
N ILE A 232 -0.24 47.61 -3.32
CA ILE A 232 -1.35 48.29 -2.65
C ILE A 232 -2.16 49.12 -3.66
N GLY A 233 -1.51 49.82 -4.60
CA GLY A 233 -2.16 50.54 -5.69
C GLY A 233 -3.02 49.64 -6.58
N ALA A 234 -2.50 48.46 -6.94
CA ALA A 234 -3.25 47.46 -7.69
C ALA A 234 -4.47 46.95 -6.88
N VAL A 235 -4.26 46.55 -5.62
CA VAL A 235 -5.34 46.04 -4.76
C VAL A 235 -6.42 47.10 -4.49
N THR A 236 -6.03 48.37 -4.32
CA THR A 236 -7.00 49.48 -4.15
C THR A 236 -7.78 49.76 -5.43
N CYS A 237 -7.14 49.67 -6.60
CA CYS A 237 -7.82 49.72 -7.89
C CYS A 237 -8.85 48.58 -8.04
N LEU A 238 -8.49 47.36 -7.64
CA LEU A 238 -9.42 46.22 -7.64
C LEU A 238 -10.55 46.35 -6.59
N ARG A 239 -10.30 47.00 -5.45
CA ARG A 239 -11.34 47.27 -4.42
C ARG A 239 -12.21 48.48 -4.73
N SER A 240 -11.84 49.32 -5.69
CA SER A 240 -12.69 50.44 -6.10
C SER A 240 -14.00 49.87 -6.65
N PRO A 241 -15.16 50.17 -6.04
CA PRO A 241 -16.43 49.65 -6.51
C PRO A 241 -16.64 50.05 -7.96
N LEU A 242 -16.87 49.05 -8.80
CA LEU A 242 -17.18 49.22 -10.22
C LEU A 242 -18.35 50.19 -10.32
N ALA A 243 -18.13 51.33 -10.98
CA ALA A 243 -19.16 52.34 -11.16
C ALA A 243 -20.42 51.66 -11.73
N THR A 244 -21.47 51.61 -10.93
CA THR A 244 -22.79 51.10 -11.29
C THR A 244 -23.32 52.00 -12.40
N LYS A 245 -23.02 51.64 -13.64
CA LYS A 245 -23.56 52.28 -14.81
C LYS A 245 -25.05 51.99 -14.79
N GLU A 246 -25.83 53.01 -14.46
CA GLU A 246 -27.28 52.94 -14.36
C GLU A 246 -27.85 52.33 -15.62
N ARG A 247 -28.58 51.24 -15.40
CA ARG A 247 -29.38 50.53 -16.38
C ARG A 247 -30.58 51.41 -16.70
N LYS A 248 -30.47 52.26 -17.72
CA LYS A 248 -31.61 52.90 -18.38
C LYS A 248 -31.64 52.49 -19.84
N ASP A 249 -32.51 51.52 -20.06
CA ASP A 249 -33.39 51.26 -21.19
C ASP A 249 -33.21 52.00 -22.53
N THR A 250 -33.51 51.20 -23.56
CA THR A 250 -33.90 51.53 -24.94
C THR A 250 -32.79 51.83 -25.97
N VAL A 251 -32.39 50.73 -26.64
CA VAL A 251 -32.35 50.57 -28.11
C VAL A 251 -32.01 51.81 -28.93
N ARG A 252 -30.78 51.83 -29.47
CA ARG A 252 -30.55 52.10 -30.91
C ARG A 252 -29.16 51.61 -31.30
N VAL A 253 -29.18 50.60 -32.18
CA VAL A 253 -28.03 50.13 -32.95
C VAL A 253 -27.44 51.31 -33.70
N SER A 254 -26.20 51.67 -33.38
CA SER A 254 -25.35 52.45 -34.29
C SER A 254 -23.99 51.78 -34.33
N ILE A 255 -23.88 50.85 -35.27
CA ILE A 255 -22.63 50.26 -35.73
C ILE A 255 -21.89 51.38 -36.47
N THR A 256 -20.89 51.99 -35.85
CA THR A 256 -19.79 52.64 -36.57
C THR A 256 -18.69 53.03 -35.57
N GLN A 257 -17.44 52.69 -35.94
CA GLN A 257 -16.17 53.23 -35.45
C GLN A 257 -15.44 52.42 -34.35
N PRO A 258 -14.10 52.39 -34.40
CA PRO A 258 -13.42 51.44 -35.27
C PRO A 258 -12.56 50.50 -34.44
N LEU A 259 -12.35 49.32 -35.00
CA LEU A 259 -11.47 48.29 -34.49
C LEU A 259 -10.06 48.86 -34.30
N SER A 260 -9.78 49.38 -33.10
CA SER A 260 -8.43 49.66 -32.64
C SER A 260 -7.69 48.34 -32.67
N LYS A 261 -6.91 48.14 -33.74
CA LYS A 261 -5.83 47.18 -33.83
C LYS A 261 -4.82 47.55 -32.74
N SER A 262 -5.14 47.20 -31.50
CA SER A 262 -4.13 46.99 -30.49
C SER A 262 -3.40 45.72 -30.92
N THR A 263 -2.38 45.90 -31.76
CA THR A 263 -1.23 45.02 -31.82
C THR A 263 -0.63 44.99 -30.41
N ALA A 264 -1.29 44.25 -29.52
CA ALA A 264 -0.71 43.76 -28.30
C ALA A 264 0.42 42.85 -28.76
N ARG A 265 1.60 43.47 -28.82
CA ARG A 265 2.90 42.82 -28.81
C ARG A 265 2.78 41.67 -27.82
N LEU A 266 2.66 40.45 -28.35
CA LEU A 266 2.65 39.22 -27.57
C LEU A 266 4.05 39.13 -26.95
N GLU A 267 4.20 39.76 -25.80
CA GLU A 267 5.38 39.63 -24.97
C GLU A 267 5.56 38.12 -24.67
N PRO A 268 6.70 37.52 -25.01
CA PRO A 268 6.93 36.07 -24.91
C PRO A 268 6.80 35.54 -23.47
N THR A 269 6.84 36.44 -22.47
CA THR A 269 6.61 36.15 -21.05
C THR A 269 5.21 35.58 -20.76
N GLY A 270 4.19 35.92 -21.55
CA GLY A 270 2.84 35.41 -21.36
C GLY A 270 2.70 33.91 -21.65
N ILE A 271 3.48 33.39 -22.61
CA ILE A 271 3.47 31.97 -22.99
C ILE A 271 4.18 31.15 -21.90
N VAL A 272 5.31 31.63 -21.40
CA VAL A 272 6.04 30.97 -20.29
C VAL A 272 5.16 30.88 -19.05
N ASN A 273 4.47 31.96 -18.68
CA ASN A 273 3.56 31.95 -17.54
C ASN A 273 2.37 30.99 -17.75
N ALA A 274 1.83 30.87 -18.96
CA ALA A 274 0.77 29.90 -19.25
C ALA A 274 1.25 28.44 -19.18
N ILE A 275 2.48 28.16 -19.63
CA ILE A 275 3.12 26.84 -19.53
C ILE A 275 3.33 26.48 -18.06
N GLU A 276 3.89 27.38 -17.26
CA GLU A 276 4.17 27.13 -15.85
C GLU A 276 2.89 27.01 -15.01
N THR A 277 1.88 27.84 -15.27
CA THR A 277 0.64 27.85 -14.45
C THR A 277 -0.36 26.78 -14.84
N ARG A 278 -0.37 26.30 -16.09
CA ARG A 278 -1.38 25.34 -16.57
C ARG A 278 -0.78 24.01 -17.03
N LEU A 279 0.27 24.04 -17.84
CA LEU A 279 0.81 22.81 -18.43
C LEU A 279 1.58 21.98 -17.40
N LEU A 280 2.45 22.61 -16.60
CA LEU A 280 3.23 21.89 -15.57
C LEU A 280 2.33 21.18 -14.54
N PRO A 281 1.31 21.84 -13.91
CA PRO A 281 0.42 21.14 -12.99
C PRO A 281 -0.39 20.03 -13.67
N SER A 282 -0.82 20.24 -14.92
CA SER A 282 -1.54 19.21 -15.69
C SER A 282 -0.66 18.00 -16.00
N MET A 283 0.62 18.22 -16.33
CA MET A 283 1.59 17.14 -16.56
C MET A 283 1.92 16.41 -15.26
N GLN A 284 2.08 17.13 -14.15
CA GLN A 284 2.26 16.51 -12.83
C GLN A 284 1.05 15.68 -12.42
N GLN A 285 -0.16 16.19 -12.63
CA GLN A 285 -1.40 15.43 -12.38
C GLN A 285 -1.48 14.18 -13.28
N HIS A 286 -1.13 14.30 -14.55
CA HIS A 286 -1.06 13.15 -15.45
C HIS A 286 -0.02 12.12 -14.98
N HIS A 287 1.19 12.55 -14.63
CA HIS A 287 2.26 11.67 -14.14
C HIS A 287 1.88 10.97 -12.84
N THR A 288 1.30 11.69 -11.88
CA THR A 288 0.79 11.08 -10.63
C THR A 288 -0.31 10.08 -10.92
N SER A 289 -1.27 10.40 -11.81
CA SER A 289 -2.32 9.47 -12.20
C SER A 289 -1.77 8.21 -12.90
N GLN A 290 -0.77 8.37 -13.75
CA GLN A 290 -0.09 7.27 -14.43
C GLN A 290 0.67 6.40 -13.43
N ALA A 291 1.39 7.00 -12.48
CA ALA A 291 2.07 6.27 -11.41
C ALA A 291 1.10 5.50 -10.51
N HIS A 292 -0.08 6.05 -10.23
CA HIS A 292 -1.14 5.33 -9.52
C HIS A 292 -1.68 4.16 -10.34
N LEU A 293 -1.90 4.33 -11.65
CA LEU A 293 -2.35 3.24 -12.52
C LEU A 293 -1.32 2.11 -12.62
N THR A 294 -0.03 2.42 -12.77
CA THR A 294 1.03 1.40 -12.80
C THR A 294 1.17 0.70 -11.45
N SER A 295 1.07 1.42 -10.34
CA SER A 295 1.10 0.81 -9.00
C SER A 295 -0.09 -0.12 -8.76
N LEU A 296 -1.29 0.24 -9.25
CA LEU A 296 -2.47 -0.61 -9.14
C LEU A 296 -2.37 -1.85 -10.05
N ASP A 297 -1.80 -1.71 -11.25
CA ASP A 297 -1.56 -2.84 -12.14
C ASP A 297 -0.52 -3.80 -11.55
N GLU A 298 0.60 -3.29 -11.04
CA GLU A 298 1.59 -4.11 -10.33
C GLU A 298 1.00 -4.84 -9.12
N GLN A 299 0.15 -4.17 -8.34
CA GLN A 299 -0.55 -4.80 -7.22
C GLN A 299 -1.52 -5.88 -7.71
N LEU A 300 -2.29 -5.61 -8.77
CA LEU A 300 -3.19 -6.58 -9.37
C LEU A 300 -2.42 -7.81 -9.87
N GLN A 301 -1.29 -7.62 -10.55
CA GLN A 301 -0.42 -8.71 -11.00
C GLN A 301 0.19 -9.51 -9.83
N LYS A 302 0.56 -8.86 -8.72
CA LYS A 302 1.02 -9.54 -7.50
C LYS A 302 -0.09 -10.39 -6.89
N GLU A 303 -1.31 -9.87 -6.81
CA GLU A 303 -2.46 -10.60 -6.28
C GLU A 303 -2.89 -11.76 -7.22
N THR A 304 -2.89 -11.55 -8.54
CA THR A 304 -3.22 -12.61 -9.50
C THR A 304 -2.17 -13.73 -9.46
N THR A 305 -0.88 -13.39 -9.40
CA THR A 305 0.18 -14.41 -9.26
C THR A 305 0.15 -15.11 -7.91
N ALA A 306 -0.15 -14.41 -6.81
CA ALA A 306 -0.33 -15.02 -5.50
C ALA A 306 -1.52 -15.99 -5.46
N THR A 307 -2.67 -15.60 -5.99
CA THR A 307 -3.86 -16.46 -6.08
C THR A 307 -3.62 -17.68 -6.96
N ILE A 308 -2.91 -17.51 -8.08
CA ILE A 308 -2.46 -18.59 -8.93
C ILE A 308 -1.59 -19.59 -8.16
N ASN A 309 -0.58 -19.11 -7.43
CA ASN A 309 0.32 -19.98 -6.67
C ASN A 309 -0.42 -20.74 -5.56
N ILE A 310 -1.37 -20.09 -4.89
CA ILE A 310 -2.24 -20.74 -3.90
C ILE A 310 -3.10 -21.82 -4.56
N LEU A 311 -3.66 -21.54 -5.73
CA LEU A 311 -4.49 -22.50 -6.46
C LEU A 311 -3.68 -23.69 -6.99
N ASP A 312 -2.46 -23.46 -7.46
CA ASP A 312 -1.55 -24.53 -7.88
C ASP A 312 -1.17 -25.41 -6.68
N ARG A 313 -0.80 -24.82 -5.54
CA ARG A 313 -0.54 -25.57 -4.30
C ARG A 313 -1.77 -26.35 -3.81
N LEU A 314 -2.94 -25.72 -3.83
CA LEU A 314 -4.19 -26.37 -3.46
C LEU A 314 -4.52 -27.51 -4.42
N SER A 315 -4.16 -27.40 -5.70
CA SER A 315 -4.35 -28.45 -6.68
C SER A 315 -3.45 -29.67 -6.42
N ASP A 316 -2.21 -29.46 -5.98
CA ASP A 316 -1.28 -30.53 -5.63
C ASP A 316 -1.70 -31.28 -4.37
N GLU A 317 -2.22 -30.54 -3.37
CA GLU A 317 -2.72 -31.10 -2.10
C GLU A 317 -4.15 -31.68 -2.21
N SER A 318 -4.85 -31.48 -3.33
CA SER A 318 -6.24 -31.90 -3.50
C SER A 318 -6.38 -33.40 -3.76
N GLN A 319 -6.96 -34.10 -2.79
CA GLN A 319 -7.34 -35.52 -2.94
C GLN A 319 -8.45 -35.73 -3.97
N LEU A 320 -9.31 -34.72 -4.18
CA LEU A 320 -10.42 -34.79 -5.14
C LEU A 320 -9.90 -34.91 -6.58
N LEU A 321 -8.87 -34.13 -6.93
CA LEU A 321 -8.24 -34.19 -8.26
C LEU A 321 -7.47 -35.50 -8.48
N GLN A 322 -6.92 -36.07 -7.41
CA GLN A 322 -6.26 -37.38 -7.47
C GLN A 322 -7.27 -38.51 -7.70
N ALA A 323 -8.45 -38.43 -7.07
CA ALA A 323 -9.51 -39.42 -7.22
C ALA A 323 -10.22 -39.34 -8.58
N PHE A 324 -10.42 -38.13 -9.11
CA PHE A 324 -11.13 -37.87 -10.38
C PHE A 324 -10.27 -37.05 -11.34
N PRO A 325 -9.20 -37.65 -11.92
CA PRO A 325 -8.32 -36.92 -12.83
C PRO A 325 -9.03 -36.58 -14.14
N LEU A 326 -8.84 -35.34 -14.61
CA LEU A 326 -9.19 -34.95 -15.97
C LEU A 326 -8.24 -35.64 -16.96
N LEU A 327 -8.70 -36.74 -17.57
CA LEU A 327 -7.96 -37.49 -18.59
C LEU A 327 -7.49 -36.61 -19.76
N ALA A 328 -8.23 -35.54 -20.07
CA ALA A 328 -7.92 -34.61 -21.16
C ALA A 328 -6.50 -34.01 -21.08
N ARG A 329 -5.95 -33.82 -19.88
CA ARG A 329 -4.61 -33.20 -19.69
C ARG A 329 -3.47 -34.21 -19.71
N SER A 330 -3.74 -35.49 -19.52
CA SER A 330 -2.70 -36.50 -19.68
C SER A 330 -2.50 -36.73 -21.17
N GLY A 331 -1.37 -36.30 -21.73
CA GLY A 331 -1.10 -36.34 -23.18
C GLY A 331 -1.26 -37.71 -23.85
N ARG A 332 -1.45 -38.79 -23.08
CA ARG A 332 -1.81 -40.12 -23.59
C ARG A 332 -3.26 -40.20 -24.07
N PHE A 333 -4.15 -39.39 -23.49
CA PHE A 333 -5.59 -39.38 -23.77
C PHE A 333 -6.06 -38.09 -24.44
N GLU A 334 -5.19 -37.12 -24.71
CA GLU A 334 -5.55 -35.89 -25.43
C GLU A 334 -6.22 -36.21 -26.78
N HIS A 335 -5.68 -37.19 -27.52
CA HIS A 335 -6.27 -37.69 -28.76
C HIS A 335 -7.60 -38.43 -28.56
N ALA A 336 -7.78 -39.13 -27.42
CA ALA A 336 -9.00 -39.85 -27.12
C ALA A 336 -10.12 -38.90 -26.66
N ALA A 337 -9.80 -37.92 -25.81
CA ALA A 337 -10.73 -36.89 -25.37
C ALA A 337 -11.19 -36.01 -26.54
N SER A 338 -10.31 -35.71 -27.50
CA SER A 338 -10.69 -34.99 -28.73
C SER A 338 -11.70 -35.78 -29.59
N ALA A 339 -11.65 -37.11 -29.57
CA ALA A 339 -12.57 -37.94 -30.36
C ALA A 339 -13.98 -38.04 -29.74
N PHE A 340 -14.09 -38.03 -28.41
CA PHE A 340 -15.39 -38.12 -27.71
C PHE A 340 -15.98 -36.75 -27.32
N GLY A 341 -15.13 -35.74 -27.13
CA GLY A 341 -15.50 -34.38 -26.81
C GLY A 341 -15.88 -33.61 -28.06
N LYS A 342 -17.14 -33.74 -28.45
CA LYS A 342 -17.84 -32.91 -29.45
C LYS A 342 -17.48 -31.43 -29.23
N LYS A 343 -16.52 -30.91 -30.02
CA LYS A 343 -16.16 -29.51 -30.27
C LYS A 343 -17.03 -28.50 -29.51
N GLN A 344 -16.89 -28.47 -28.19
CA GLN A 344 -17.52 -27.45 -27.38
C GLN A 344 -16.46 -26.36 -27.29
N ASP A 345 -16.55 -25.47 -28.26
CA ASP A 345 -16.05 -24.11 -28.18
C ASP A 345 -14.54 -23.96 -27.93
N ALA A 346 -13.74 -24.57 -28.82
CA ALA A 346 -12.35 -24.14 -29.02
C ALA A 346 -12.23 -22.65 -29.40
N SER A 347 -13.34 -21.96 -29.71
CA SER A 347 -13.40 -20.50 -29.88
C SER A 347 -13.34 -19.72 -28.56
N ASN A 348 -13.50 -20.36 -27.39
CA ASN A 348 -13.48 -19.67 -26.09
C ASN A 348 -12.13 -19.78 -25.34
N GLU A 349 -11.17 -20.57 -25.84
CA GLU A 349 -9.87 -20.72 -25.17
C GLU A 349 -9.04 -19.44 -25.13
N GLU A 350 -9.29 -18.52 -26.07
CA GLU A 350 -8.50 -17.29 -26.22
C GLU A 350 -8.87 -16.21 -25.18
N VAL A 351 -10.03 -16.33 -24.51
CA VAL A 351 -10.53 -15.30 -23.58
C VAL A 351 -10.60 -15.78 -22.12
N GLN A 352 -10.39 -17.07 -21.86
CA GLN A 352 -10.46 -17.54 -20.48
C GLN A 352 -9.26 -17.06 -19.65
N ASP A 353 -9.60 -16.35 -18.58
CA ASP A 353 -8.67 -15.95 -17.53
C ASP A 353 -7.92 -17.17 -16.97
N THR A 354 -6.64 -16.98 -16.68
CA THR A 354 -5.71 -18.01 -16.20
C THR A 354 -6.20 -18.72 -14.93
N ILE A 355 -6.97 -18.02 -14.09
CA ILE A 355 -7.60 -18.58 -12.88
C ILE A 355 -8.74 -19.53 -13.26
N SER A 356 -9.56 -19.17 -14.26
CA SER A 356 -10.68 -20.00 -14.73
C SER A 356 -10.21 -21.35 -15.27
N LYS A 357 -9.12 -21.36 -16.04
CA LYS A 357 -8.50 -22.59 -16.59
C LYS A 357 -8.02 -23.55 -15.50
N ARG A 358 -7.60 -23.03 -14.34
CA ARG A 358 -7.15 -23.84 -13.19
C ARG A 358 -8.29 -24.37 -12.32
N LEU A 359 -9.47 -23.75 -12.36
CA LEU A 359 -10.66 -24.17 -11.63
C LEU A 359 -11.47 -25.24 -12.37
N GLU A 360 -11.37 -25.33 -13.69
CA GLU A 360 -12.07 -26.34 -14.50
C GLU A 360 -11.86 -27.79 -14.02
N PRO A 361 -10.64 -28.23 -13.66
CA PRO A 361 -10.42 -29.56 -13.07
C PRO A 361 -11.19 -29.80 -11.79
N TRP A 362 -11.29 -28.80 -10.92
CA TRP A 362 -12.08 -28.90 -9.70
C TRP A 362 -13.56 -29.05 -10.00
N LEU A 363 -14.07 -28.27 -10.96
CA LEU A 363 -15.47 -28.36 -11.37
C LEU A 363 -15.80 -29.74 -11.96
N PHE A 364 -14.92 -30.28 -12.79
CA PHE A 364 -15.08 -31.63 -13.33
C PHE A 364 -15.03 -32.69 -12.23
N ALA A 365 -14.00 -32.64 -11.38
CA ALA A 365 -13.80 -33.62 -10.31
C ALA A 365 -14.94 -33.59 -9.29
N ALA A 366 -15.46 -32.41 -8.95
CA ALA A 366 -16.64 -32.26 -8.10
C ALA A 366 -17.88 -32.92 -8.72
N LYS A 367 -18.16 -32.64 -10.00
CA LYS A 367 -19.28 -33.29 -10.71
C LYS A 367 -19.11 -34.82 -10.77
N ALA A 368 -17.89 -35.30 -11.02
CA ALA A 368 -17.61 -36.74 -11.04
C ALA A 368 -17.78 -37.38 -9.66
N ALA A 369 -17.35 -36.71 -8.60
CA ALA A 369 -17.54 -37.14 -7.22
C ALA A 369 -19.02 -37.14 -6.81
N ASP A 370 -19.80 -36.14 -7.24
CA ASP A 370 -21.25 -36.11 -7.01
C ASP A 370 -21.93 -37.31 -7.68
N VAL A 371 -21.56 -37.63 -8.91
CA VAL A 371 -22.10 -38.82 -9.62
C VAL A 371 -21.66 -40.13 -8.95
N ALA A 372 -20.40 -40.23 -8.52
CA ALA A 372 -19.88 -41.41 -7.83
C ALA A 372 -20.47 -41.61 -6.43
N SER A 373 -20.69 -40.52 -5.69
CA SER A 373 -21.34 -40.56 -4.39
C SER A 373 -22.82 -40.92 -4.52
N ALA A 374 -23.52 -40.36 -5.52
CA ALA A 374 -24.89 -40.73 -5.82
C ALA A 374 -25.03 -42.22 -6.20
N SER A 375 -24.15 -42.74 -7.05
CA SER A 375 -24.20 -44.16 -7.46
C SER A 375 -23.83 -45.11 -6.32
N SER A 376 -22.87 -44.75 -5.46
CA SER A 376 -22.54 -45.55 -4.27
C SER A 376 -23.67 -45.54 -3.24
N ALA A 377 -24.31 -44.39 -3.01
CA ALA A 377 -25.49 -44.28 -2.15
C ALA A 377 -26.64 -45.15 -2.68
N GLU A 378 -26.90 -45.10 -3.99
CA GLU A 378 -27.92 -45.94 -4.63
C GLU A 378 -27.60 -47.44 -4.48
N ALA A 379 -26.34 -47.84 -4.67
CA ALA A 379 -25.93 -49.23 -4.48
C ALA A 379 -26.11 -49.70 -3.03
N TYR A 380 -25.77 -48.87 -2.04
CA TYR A 380 -26.00 -49.19 -0.63
C TYR A 380 -27.49 -49.25 -0.28
N LEU A 381 -28.33 -48.40 -0.88
CA LEU A 381 -29.78 -48.47 -0.70
C LEU A 381 -30.34 -49.76 -1.29
N GLN A 382 -29.93 -50.14 -2.50
CA GLN A 382 -30.34 -51.42 -3.11
C GLN A 382 -29.89 -52.62 -2.27
N GLN A 383 -28.65 -52.63 -1.79
CA GLN A 383 -28.15 -53.68 -0.91
C GLN A 383 -28.93 -53.72 0.42
N GLY A 384 -29.28 -52.56 0.98
CA GLY A 384 -30.12 -52.44 2.16
C GLY A 384 -31.52 -53.02 1.94
N ASP A 385 -32.15 -52.69 0.82
CA ASP A 385 -33.46 -53.21 0.44
C ASP A 385 -33.45 -54.73 0.23
N GLU A 386 -32.41 -55.27 -0.42
CA GLU A 386 -32.22 -56.72 -0.57
C GLU A 386 -32.05 -57.41 0.79
N ALA A 387 -31.29 -56.82 1.71
CA ALA A 387 -31.09 -57.34 3.05
C ALA A 387 -32.39 -57.32 3.88
N ILE A 388 -33.18 -56.25 3.78
CA ILE A 388 -34.49 -56.13 4.42
C ILE A 388 -35.45 -57.20 3.86
N GLN A 389 -35.46 -57.40 2.54
CA GLN A 389 -36.28 -58.45 1.91
C GLN A 389 -35.82 -59.86 2.31
N ALA A 390 -34.52 -60.10 2.46
CA ALA A 390 -34.01 -61.37 2.95
C ALA A 390 -34.43 -61.62 4.41
N ALA A 391 -34.39 -60.59 5.25
CA ALA A 391 -34.83 -60.65 6.64
C ALA A 391 -36.35 -60.84 6.79
N SER A 392 -37.16 -60.19 5.94
CA SER A 392 -38.61 -60.41 5.96
C SER A 392 -38.98 -61.84 5.56
N ARG A 393 -38.34 -62.38 4.51
CA ARG A 393 -38.50 -63.79 4.12
C ARG A 393 -38.12 -64.76 5.23
N SER A 394 -37.02 -64.52 5.95
CA SER A 394 -36.61 -65.39 7.06
C SER A 394 -37.55 -65.28 8.27
N LEU A 395 -38.15 -64.12 8.53
CA LEU A 395 -39.19 -63.98 9.55
C LEU A 395 -40.48 -64.72 9.17
N ASP A 396 -40.87 -64.67 7.91
CA ASP A 396 -42.07 -65.37 7.44
C ASP A 396 -41.89 -66.89 7.47
N THR A 397 -40.70 -67.41 7.17
CA THR A 397 -40.42 -68.85 7.35
C THR A 397 -40.46 -69.26 8.83
N LEU A 398 -39.95 -68.43 9.74
CA LEU A 398 -40.05 -68.69 11.18
C LEU A 398 -41.50 -68.65 11.68
N ARG A 399 -42.34 -67.75 11.15
CA ARG A 399 -43.79 -67.73 11.46
C ARG A 399 -44.48 -69.01 11.02
N LEU A 400 -44.21 -69.48 9.79
CA LEU A 400 -44.75 -70.74 9.27
C LEU A 400 -44.33 -71.95 10.12
N VAL A 401 -43.07 -72.02 10.55
CA VAL A 401 -42.59 -73.11 11.42
C VAL A 401 -43.27 -73.06 12.79
N LYS A 402 -43.49 -71.88 13.36
CA LYS A 402 -44.19 -71.71 14.64
C LYS A 402 -45.64 -72.18 14.56
N GLU A 403 -46.33 -71.89 13.45
CA GLU A 403 -47.71 -72.36 13.22
C GLU A 403 -47.77 -73.88 13.05
N ALA A 404 -46.78 -74.49 12.39
CA ALA A 404 -46.71 -75.94 12.21
C ALA A 404 -46.34 -76.71 13.50
N GLY A 405 -45.53 -76.12 14.37
CA GLY A 405 -45.11 -76.73 15.65
C GLY A 405 -46.03 -76.48 16.84
N GLY A 406 -47.18 -75.83 16.63
CA GLY A 406 -48.13 -75.43 17.67
C GLY A 406 -49.24 -76.44 18.00
N VAL A 407 -49.09 -77.71 17.62
CA VAL A 407 -49.96 -78.84 18.02
C VAL A 407 -49.10 -79.87 18.73
#